data_AF-A0A1M6R3Z0-F1
#
_entry.id   AF-A0A1M6R3Z0-F1
#
_cell.length_a   1.000
_cell.length_b   1.000
_cell.length_c   1.000
_cell.angle_alpha   90.00
_cell.angle_beta   90.00
_cell.angle_gamma   90.00
#
_symmetry.space_group_name_H-M   'P 1'
#
loop_
_entity.id
_entity.type
_entity.pdbx_description
1 polymer ?
#
loop_
_entity_poly.entity_id
_entity_poly.type
_entity_poly.pdbx_seq_one_letter_code
_entity_poly.pdbx_strand_id
1 'polypeptide(L)'
;MDRRTFVLTGAWLSTTAGGAWPWLAQAAARGNTLAVVDSTLACGPAFAAYVARMKLPAFDTGDDIGALWYTTLAPLLSRTLAPAPASLIGLTRASDYFVLKELAVRAGQMVAHSHEQSAGREVDHRVDHRAGHQAGRGAQAPHVAFVLAPRAIR
;
A
#
# COMPACT_ATOMS: atom_id res chain seq x y z
N MET A 1 21.18 2.58 14.16
CA MET A 1 20.03 1.93 13.47
C MET A 1 19.52 0.84 14.38
N ASP A 2 18.37 1.05 15.04
CA ASP A 2 17.90 0.15 16.09
C ASP A 2 17.25 -1.11 15.54
N ARG A 3 17.86 -2.26 15.86
CA ARG A 3 17.36 -3.60 15.52
C ARG A 3 15.93 -3.85 15.99
N ARG A 4 15.52 -3.22 17.10
CA ARG A 4 14.17 -3.35 17.68
C ARG A 4 13.12 -2.71 16.79
N THR A 5 13.36 -1.50 16.29
CA THR A 5 12.45 -0.82 15.36
C THR A 5 12.31 -1.59 14.07
N PHE A 6 13.41 -2.14 13.53
CA PHE A 6 13.36 -2.96 12.32
C PHE A 6 12.55 -4.26 12.51
N VAL A 7 12.74 -4.96 13.63
CA VAL A 7 11.99 -6.20 13.95
C VAL A 7 10.52 -5.90 14.20
N LEU A 8 10.19 -4.80 14.90
CA LEU A 8 8.80 -4.43 15.18
C LEU A 8 8.05 -4.00 13.90
N THR A 9 8.70 -3.20 13.06
CA THR A 9 8.16 -2.78 11.76
C THR A 9 8.01 -4.00 10.85
N GLY A 10 9.00 -4.89 10.77
CA GLY A 10 8.96 -6.10 9.96
C GLY A 10 7.87 -7.10 10.39
N ALA A 11 7.67 -7.29 11.70
CA ALA A 11 6.64 -8.18 12.22
C ALA A 11 5.22 -7.67 11.93
N TRP A 12 4.96 -6.37 12.15
CA TRP A 12 3.65 -5.75 11.87
C TRP A 12 3.30 -5.69 10.38
N LEU A 13 4.29 -5.42 9.52
CA LEU A 13 4.11 -5.40 8.07
C LEU A 13 3.92 -6.80 7.48
N SER A 14 4.55 -7.83 8.06
CA SER A 14 4.33 -9.22 7.65
C SER A 14 2.90 -9.68 7.93
N THR A 15 2.26 -9.14 8.97
CA THR A 15 0.86 -9.45 9.31
C THR A 15 -0.14 -8.60 8.53
N THR A 16 0.20 -7.37 8.11
CA THR A 16 -0.73 -6.40 7.48
C THR A 16 -0.59 -6.22 5.97
N ALA A 17 0.58 -6.51 5.40
CA ALA A 17 0.83 -6.46 3.96
C ALA A 17 1.16 -7.85 3.40
N GLY A 18 0.65 -8.91 4.06
CA GLY A 18 0.95 -10.32 3.78
C GLY A 18 1.18 -10.59 2.29
N GLY A 19 2.23 -11.33 1.94
CA GLY A 19 2.57 -11.53 0.54
C GLY A 19 3.15 -10.30 -0.16
N ALA A 20 2.48 -9.15 -0.27
CA ALA A 20 2.89 -8.00 -1.09
C ALA A 20 4.23 -7.34 -0.71
N TRP A 21 4.74 -7.56 0.51
CA TRP A 21 5.91 -6.85 1.06
C TRP A 21 7.22 -6.97 0.24
N PRO A 22 7.65 -8.14 -0.24
CA PRO A 22 8.86 -8.26 -1.06
C PRO A 22 8.76 -7.43 -2.34
N TRP A 23 7.56 -7.33 -2.91
CA TRP A 23 7.31 -6.58 -4.14
C TRP A 23 7.23 -5.08 -3.90
N LEU A 24 6.64 -4.65 -2.78
CA LEU A 24 6.72 -3.25 -2.32
C LEU A 24 8.17 -2.83 -2.12
N ALA A 25 8.97 -3.66 -1.44
CA ALA A 25 10.39 -3.40 -1.20
C ALA A 25 11.19 -3.32 -2.51
N GLN A 26 10.90 -4.23 -3.45
CA GLN A 26 11.54 -4.23 -4.76
C GLN A 26 11.17 -2.98 -5.58
N ALA A 27 9.91 -2.56 -5.56
CA ALA A 27 9.47 -1.36 -6.27
C ALA A 27 10.00 -0.07 -5.62
N ALA A 28 10.05 0.00 -4.30
CA ALA A 28 10.64 1.11 -3.55
C ALA A 28 12.15 1.29 -3.81
N ALA A 29 12.85 0.20 -4.13
CA ALA A 29 14.27 0.28 -4.50
C ALA A 29 14.50 0.86 -5.91
N ARG A 30 13.46 1.02 -6.73
CA ARG A 30 13.56 1.67 -8.03
C ARG A 30 13.66 3.18 -7.83
N GLY A 31 14.60 3.83 -8.52
CA GLY A 31 14.86 5.27 -8.36
C GLY A 31 13.76 6.22 -8.84
N ASN A 32 12.67 5.69 -9.43
CA ASN A 32 11.54 6.49 -9.91
C ASN A 32 10.22 5.92 -9.38
N THR A 33 10.07 5.91 -8.05
CA THR A 33 8.88 5.36 -7.37
C THR A 33 8.20 6.41 -6.52
N LEU A 34 6.88 6.53 -6.69
CA LEU A 34 6.00 7.35 -5.87
C LEU A 34 5.24 6.44 -4.89
N ALA A 35 4.88 6.98 -3.72
CA ALA A 35 4.13 6.26 -2.71
C ALA A 35 2.78 6.94 -2.40
N VAL A 36 1.72 6.14 -2.27
CA VAL A 36 0.40 6.58 -1.78
C VAL A 36 0.15 5.93 -0.43
N VAL A 37 -0.12 6.75 0.58
CA VAL A 37 -0.41 6.32 1.95
C VAL A 37 -1.85 6.72 2.28
N ASP A 38 -2.59 5.85 2.92
CA ASP A 38 -3.86 6.21 3.54
C ASP A 38 -3.67 6.33 5.05
N SER A 39 -3.63 7.57 5.55
CA SER A 39 -3.45 7.86 6.99
C SER A 39 -4.63 7.43 7.85
N THR A 40 -5.79 7.15 7.26
CA THR A 40 -6.97 6.66 7.99
C THR A 40 -6.88 5.17 8.32
N LEU A 41 -5.97 4.44 7.66
CA LEU A 41 -5.71 3.03 7.95
C LEU A 41 -4.83 2.86 9.18
N ALA A 42 -5.13 1.85 9.99
CA ALA A 42 -4.32 1.48 11.15
C ALA A 42 -2.85 1.16 10.79
N CYS A 43 -2.59 0.65 9.59
CA CYS A 43 -1.25 0.38 9.06
C CYS A 43 -0.62 1.58 8.34
N GLY A 44 -1.35 2.69 8.15
CA GLY A 44 -0.90 3.92 7.48
C GLY A 44 0.39 4.50 8.09
N PRO A 45 0.47 4.72 9.42
CA PRO A 45 1.67 5.29 10.04
C PRO A 45 2.93 4.42 9.85
N ALA A 46 2.80 3.10 9.88
CA ALA A 46 3.92 2.18 9.67
C ALA A 46 4.41 2.23 8.22
N PHE A 47 3.49 2.28 7.26
CA PHE A 47 3.83 2.44 5.85
C PHE A 47 4.43 3.82 5.55
N ALA A 48 3.89 4.90 6.13
CA ALA A 48 4.46 6.24 6.03
C ALA A 48 5.91 6.30 6.54
N ALA A 49 6.18 5.69 7.70
CA ALA A 49 7.54 5.59 8.25
C ALA A 49 8.49 4.83 7.32
N TYR A 50 8.01 3.76 6.68
CA TYR A 50 8.78 3.02 5.68
C TYR A 50 9.11 3.89 4.45
N VAL A 51 8.11 4.55 3.89
CA VAL A 51 8.25 5.44 2.72
C VAL A 51 9.23 6.58 3.01
N ALA A 52 9.14 7.19 4.19
CA ALA A 52 10.06 8.24 4.64
C ALA A 52 11.51 7.73 4.76
N ARG A 53 11.70 6.52 5.29
CA ARG A 53 13.04 5.89 5.37
C ARG A 53 13.64 5.62 4.00
N MET A 54 12.80 5.29 3.03
CA MET A 54 13.19 5.08 1.63
C MET A 54 13.35 6.38 0.85
N LYS A 55 13.03 7.54 1.46
CA LYS A 55 13.06 8.88 0.85
C LYS A 55 12.23 8.98 -0.43
N LEU A 56 11.13 8.23 -0.50
CA LEU A 56 10.22 8.28 -1.64
C LEU A 56 9.26 9.48 -1.51
N PRO A 57 8.89 10.13 -2.61
CA PRO A 57 7.78 11.09 -2.62
C PRO A 57 6.49 10.37 -2.18
N ALA A 58 5.88 10.88 -1.11
CA ALA A 58 4.69 10.30 -0.49
C ALA A 58 3.49 11.24 -0.65
N PHE A 59 2.33 10.68 -0.97
CA PHE A 59 1.07 11.39 -1.06
C PHE A 59 0.02 10.69 -0.20
N ASP A 60 -0.74 11.46 0.58
CA ASP A 60 -1.86 10.90 1.31
C ASP A 60 -3.07 10.76 0.38
N THR A 61 -3.84 9.67 0.49
CA THR A 61 -5.08 9.49 -0.29
C THR A 61 -6.08 10.61 -0.07
N GLY A 62 -6.12 11.17 1.14
CA GLY A 62 -7.13 12.14 1.55
C GLY A 62 -8.55 11.60 1.41
N ASP A 63 -9.48 12.50 1.11
CA ASP A 63 -10.90 12.18 0.94
C ASP A 63 -11.26 11.73 -0.49
N ASP A 64 -10.47 12.10 -1.50
CA ASP A 64 -10.75 11.81 -2.92
C ASP A 64 -9.50 11.36 -3.68
N ILE A 65 -9.39 10.05 -3.88
CA ILE A 65 -8.31 9.41 -4.65
C ILE A 65 -8.31 9.79 -6.13
N GLY A 66 -9.47 10.13 -6.69
CA GLY A 66 -9.62 10.57 -8.07
C GLY A 66 -9.05 11.98 -8.25
N ALA A 67 -9.35 12.90 -7.32
CA ALA A 67 -8.75 14.22 -7.31
C ALA A 67 -7.21 14.12 -7.21
N LEU A 68 -6.70 13.35 -6.24
CA LEU A 68 -5.26 13.12 -6.08
C LEU A 68 -4.62 12.57 -7.37
N TRP A 69 -5.30 11.65 -8.05
CA TRP A 69 -4.83 11.11 -9.31
C TRP A 69 -4.62 12.20 -10.36
N TYR A 70 -5.66 12.98 -10.67
CA TYR A 70 -5.61 13.94 -11.76
C TYR A 70 -4.73 15.16 -11.46
N THR A 71 -4.71 15.63 -10.22
CA THR A 71 -3.94 16.83 -9.85
C THR A 71 -2.46 16.54 -9.67
N THR A 72 -2.10 15.30 -9.28
CA THR A 72 -0.76 15.02 -8.75
C THR A 72 -0.15 13.76 -9.33
N LEU A 73 -0.81 12.60 -9.20
CA LEU A 73 -0.17 11.34 -9.58
C LEU A 73 0.00 11.19 -11.09
N ALA A 74 -1.04 11.44 -11.88
CA ALA A 74 -0.98 11.30 -13.33
C ALA A 74 0.08 12.23 -13.96
N PRO A 75 0.14 13.54 -13.63
CA PRO A 75 1.21 14.40 -14.14
C PRO A 75 2.62 13.92 -13.77
N LEU A 76 2.81 13.39 -12.56
CA LEU A 76 4.12 12.89 -12.11
C LEU A 76 4.50 11.57 -12.79
N LEU A 77 3.54 10.67 -12.97
CA LEU A 77 3.75 9.39 -13.66
C LEU A 77 3.97 9.57 -15.16
N SER A 78 3.34 10.59 -15.76
CA SER A 78 3.52 10.98 -17.16
C SER A 78 4.76 11.85 -17.41
N ARG A 79 5.46 12.32 -16.36
CA ARG A 79 6.65 13.17 -16.51
C ARG A 79 7.82 12.35 -17.08
N THR A 80 7.89 12.31 -18.40
CA THR A 80 8.87 11.61 -19.27
C THR A 80 10.32 12.09 -19.17
N LEU A 81 10.68 12.88 -18.15
CA LEU A 81 12.04 13.41 -17.97
C LEU A 81 13.02 12.38 -17.37
N ALA A 82 12.53 11.26 -16.84
CA ALA A 82 13.37 10.18 -16.34
C ALA A 82 13.55 9.09 -17.42
N PRO A 83 14.76 8.53 -17.60
CA PRO A 83 15.01 7.41 -18.53
C PRO A 83 14.17 6.15 -18.25
N ALA A 84 13.64 6.04 -17.02
CA ALA A 84 12.81 4.93 -16.57
C ALA A 84 11.42 5.44 -16.19
N PRO A 85 10.35 4.82 -16.69
CA PRO A 85 8.99 5.24 -16.36
C PRO A 85 8.69 4.99 -14.87
N ALA A 86 7.89 5.87 -14.27
CA ALA A 86 7.67 5.90 -12.82
C ALA A 86 6.75 4.76 -12.34
N SER A 87 7.08 4.13 -11.21
CA SER A 87 6.23 3.15 -10.54
C SER A 87 5.45 3.79 -9.38
N LEU A 88 4.29 3.23 -9.04
CA LEU A 88 3.48 3.65 -7.89
C LEU A 88 3.38 2.49 -6.90
N ILE A 89 3.68 2.73 -5.63
CA ILE A 89 3.40 1.78 -4.56
C ILE A 89 2.40 2.40 -3.59
N GLY A 90 1.65 1.58 -2.87
CA GLY A 90 0.77 2.16 -1.86
C GLY A 90 0.02 1.19 -1.00
N LEU A 91 -0.65 1.78 -0.03
CA LEU A 91 -1.55 1.15 0.92
C LEU A 91 -2.80 2.02 1.03
N THR A 92 -3.95 1.51 0.59
CA THR A 92 -5.21 2.27 0.52
C THR A 92 -6.40 1.41 0.91
N ARG A 93 -7.54 2.02 1.27
CA ARG A 93 -8.82 1.31 1.33
C ARG A 93 -9.11 0.57 0.02
N ALA A 94 -9.86 -0.53 0.09
CA ALA A 94 -10.23 -1.32 -1.09
C ALA A 94 -11.04 -0.52 -2.13
N SER A 95 -11.92 0.38 -1.69
CA SER A 95 -12.68 1.29 -2.57
C SER A 95 -11.75 2.21 -3.37
N ASP A 96 -10.78 2.83 -2.69
CA ASP A 96 -9.87 3.78 -3.32
C ASP A 96 -8.91 3.06 -4.26
N TYR A 97 -8.47 1.85 -3.88
CA TYR A 97 -7.66 1.00 -4.75
C TYR A 97 -8.40 0.66 -6.05
N PHE A 98 -9.69 0.34 -5.99
CA PHE A 98 -10.47 0.04 -7.19
C PHE A 98 -10.48 1.23 -8.16
N VAL A 99 -10.74 2.44 -7.67
CA VAL A 99 -10.72 3.67 -8.49
C VAL A 99 -9.31 3.93 -9.04
N LEU A 100 -8.30 3.85 -8.19
CA LEU A 100 -6.91 4.10 -8.55
C LEU A 100 -6.41 3.12 -9.62
N LYS A 101 -6.77 1.84 -9.50
CA LYS A 101 -6.43 0.80 -10.47
C LYS A 101 -7.00 1.13 -11.86
N GLU A 102 -8.27 1.48 -11.94
CA GLU A 102 -8.92 1.82 -13.21
C GLU A 102 -8.28 3.05 -13.87
N LEU A 103 -8.01 4.09 -13.07
CA LEU A 103 -7.35 5.31 -13.55
C LEU A 103 -5.92 5.02 -14.05
N ALA A 104 -5.16 4.21 -13.32
CA ALA A 104 -3.81 3.87 -13.66
C ALA A 104 -3.72 2.99 -14.92
N VAL A 105 -4.61 2.02 -15.09
CA VAL A 105 -4.70 1.20 -16.30
C VAL A 105 -4.98 2.06 -17.53
N ARG A 106 -5.91 3.04 -17.43
CA ARG A 106 -6.19 3.99 -18.51
C ARG A 106 -5.00 4.86 -18.87
N ALA A 107 -4.12 5.15 -17.92
CA ALA A 107 -2.88 5.89 -18.14
C ALA A 107 -1.68 5.00 -18.56
N GLY A 108 -1.91 3.73 -18.89
CA GLY A 108 -0.86 2.82 -19.36
C GLY A 108 0.02 2.21 -18.26
N GLN A 109 -0.41 2.27 -17.01
CA GLN A 109 0.20 1.50 -15.92
C GLN A 109 -0.41 0.08 -15.86
N MET A 110 0.31 -0.85 -15.25
CA MET A 110 -0.13 -2.22 -14.99
C MET A 110 -0.06 -2.52 -13.51
N VAL A 111 -1.01 -3.29 -13.00
CA VAL A 111 -0.93 -3.87 -11.66
C VAL A 111 0.15 -4.94 -11.68
N ALA A 112 1.28 -4.69 -11.01
CA ALA A 112 2.33 -5.67 -10.85
C ALA A 112 2.00 -6.64 -9.71
N HIS A 113 1.59 -6.09 -8.57
CA HIS A 113 1.19 -6.87 -7.40
C HIS A 113 0.09 -6.16 -6.62
N SER A 114 -0.84 -6.93 -6.07
CA SER A 114 -1.85 -6.44 -5.15
C SER A 114 -2.14 -7.52 -4.12
N HIS A 115 -2.22 -7.12 -2.84
CA HIS A 115 -2.66 -8.00 -1.77
C HIS A 115 -3.75 -7.29 -0.98
N GLU A 116 -4.93 -7.91 -0.96
CA GLU A 116 -6.08 -7.44 -0.22
C GLU A 116 -6.10 -8.12 1.14
N GLN A 117 -6.15 -7.33 2.21
CA GLN A 117 -6.46 -7.85 3.53
C GLN A 117 -7.91 -7.56 3.87
N SER A 118 -8.71 -8.62 3.85
CA SER A 118 -10.08 -8.58 4.31
C SER A 118 -10.10 -8.57 5.84
N ALA A 119 -10.97 -7.74 6.41
CA ALA A 119 -11.20 -7.65 7.85
C ALA A 119 -11.62 -9.02 8.39
N GLY A 120 -10.71 -9.72 9.07
CA GLY A 120 -11.03 -10.94 9.81
C GLY A 120 -11.29 -12.18 8.95
N ARG A 121 -10.22 -12.89 8.60
CA ARG A 121 -10.31 -14.35 8.54
C ARG A 121 -10.11 -14.86 9.96
N GLU A 122 -11.15 -14.72 10.78
CA GLU A 122 -11.32 -15.61 11.93
C GLU A 122 -11.50 -17.00 11.33
N VAL A 123 -10.41 -17.76 11.30
CA VAL A 123 -10.49 -19.19 11.06
C VAL A 123 -11.20 -19.73 12.29
N ASP A 124 -12.51 -19.98 12.16
CA ASP A 124 -13.30 -20.76 13.11
C ASP A 124 -12.72 -22.18 13.17
N HIS A 125 -11.64 -22.36 13.94
CA HIS A 125 -11.34 -23.64 14.56
C HIS A 125 -12.19 -23.73 15.82
N ARG A 126 -13.44 -24.12 15.62
CA ARG A 126 -14.34 -24.47 16.71
C ARG A 126 -13.93 -25.83 17.27
N VAL A 127 -13.10 -25.83 18.32
CA VAL A 127 -13.23 -26.77 19.46
C VAL A 127 -12.90 -26.02 20.75
N ASP A 128 -13.81 -26.15 21.70
CA ASP A 128 -14.05 -25.39 22.92
C ASP A 128 -12.86 -25.14 23.88
N HIS A 129 -12.80 -23.94 24.48
CA HIS A 129 -13.18 -23.71 25.89
C HIS A 129 -12.79 -22.30 26.42
N ARG A 130 -13.82 -21.63 26.96
CA ARG A 130 -13.86 -20.82 28.21
C ARG A 130 -13.13 -19.46 28.29
N ALA A 131 -13.98 -18.43 28.15
CA ALA A 131 -14.12 -17.21 28.96
C ALA A 131 -12.95 -16.20 29.11
N GLY A 132 -13.22 -14.95 28.72
CA GLY A 132 -12.65 -13.77 29.38
C GLY A 132 -12.26 -12.59 28.49
N HIS A 133 -13.23 -11.71 28.19
CA HIS A 133 -13.08 -10.25 28.20
C HIS A 133 -11.78 -9.62 27.65
N GLN A 134 -11.83 -9.10 26.41
CA GLN A 134 -11.72 -7.65 26.15
C GLN A 134 -12.05 -7.34 24.70
N ALA A 135 -13.23 -6.72 24.52
CA ALA A 135 -13.68 -6.14 23.27
C ALA A 135 -12.86 -4.89 22.93
N GLY A 136 -12.46 -4.78 21.66
CA GLY A 136 -11.67 -3.66 21.15
C GLY A 136 -10.82 -3.97 19.92
N ARG A 137 -11.07 -5.05 19.17
CA ARG A 137 -10.53 -5.17 17.81
C ARG A 137 -11.39 -4.29 16.90
N GLY A 138 -10.99 -3.03 16.76
CA GLY A 138 -11.57 -2.15 15.75
C GLY A 138 -11.61 -2.89 14.42
N ALA A 139 -12.80 -2.98 13.83
CA ALA A 139 -12.98 -3.60 12.52
C ALA A 139 -12.04 -2.90 11.53
N GLN A 140 -10.93 -3.54 11.19
CA GLN A 140 -9.94 -2.96 10.30
C GLN A 140 -10.58 -2.87 8.92
N ALA A 141 -10.73 -1.65 8.39
CA ALA A 141 -11.27 -1.47 7.05
C ALA A 141 -10.45 -2.31 6.04
N PRO A 142 -11.11 -2.98 5.07
CA PRO A 142 -10.41 -3.75 4.07
C PRO A 142 -9.46 -2.82 3.30
N HIS A 143 -8.20 -3.21 3.24
CA HIS A 143 -7.14 -2.41 2.65
C HIS A 143 -6.31 -3.25 1.68
N VAL A 144 -5.71 -2.56 0.73
CA VAL A 144 -4.95 -3.17 -0.35
C VAL A 144 -3.56 -2.56 -0.37
N ALA A 145 -2.56 -3.44 -0.26
CA ALA A 145 -1.18 -3.11 -0.57
C ALA A 145 -0.94 -3.40 -2.06
N PHE A 146 -0.38 -2.44 -2.81
CA PHE A 146 -0.23 -2.60 -4.24
C PHE A 146 1.09 -2.03 -4.80
N VAL A 147 1.42 -2.52 -5.99
CA VAL A 147 2.48 -2.02 -6.87
C VAL A 147 1.90 -1.86 -8.27
N LEU A 148 1.92 -0.64 -8.80
CA LEU A 148 1.67 -0.34 -10.19
C LEU A 148 2.98 -0.01 -10.88
N ALA A 149 3.22 -0.64 -12.02
CA ALA A 149 4.41 -0.43 -12.83
C ALA A 149 4.01 0.01 -14.24
N PRO A 150 4.87 0.77 -14.93
CA PRO A 150 4.67 1.11 -16.32
C PRO A 150 4.54 -0.14 -17.19
N ARG A 151 3.63 -0.10 -18.15
CA ARG A 151 3.53 -1.14 -19.18
C ARG A 151 4.82 -1.15 -19.99
N ALA A 152 5.60 -2.23 -19.90
CA ALA A 152 6.77 -2.41 -20.75
C ALA A 152 6.28 -2.49 -22.20
N ILE A 153 6.64 -1.50 -23.01
CA ILE A 153 6.49 -1.58 -24.47
C ILE A 153 7.59 -2.54 -24.92
N ARG A 154 7.19 -3.72 -25.38
CA ARG A 154 8.10 -4.74 -25.93
C ARG A 154 8.32 -4.49 -27.41
#